data_AF-A0A2V5ZFT9-F1
#
_entry.id   AF-A0A2V5ZFT9-F1
#
_cell.length_a   1.000
_cell.length_b   1.000
_cell.length_c   1.000
_cell.angle_alpha   90.00
_cell.angle_beta   90.00
_cell.angle_gamma   90.00
#
_symmetry.space_group_name_H-M   'P 1'
#
loop_
_entity.id
_entity.type
_entity.pdbx_description
1 polymer ?
#
loop_
_entity_poly.entity_id
_entity_poly.type
_entity_poly.pdbx_seq_one_letter_code
_entity_poly.pdbx_strand_id
1 'polypeptide(L)'
;MNTIFEGSSEIMRLFIAREALDPHLKVGGAIFNTQLAMSERAKAVVSSGKFYAGWYPRQWMPNGAGKIDNLHETLLGHVNYAARTSKRLARGLFHAMARFGPKLDREQLLLSRFVGVATELFAISATCSYAQWLLGQGKPADEILSVADYFCRSARTRIVHHFAGTARNVDKRGYDLVQELLAGKHELLRQGMV
;
A
#
# COMPACT_ATOMS: atom_id res chain seq x y z
N MET A 1 15.33 14.09 14.03
CA MET A 1 14.45 15.01 14.80
C MET A 1 13.16 15.43 14.08
N ASN A 2 13.04 15.33 12.74
CA ASN A 2 11.80 15.73 12.02
C ASN A 2 10.62 14.73 12.03
N THR A 3 10.71 13.59 12.72
CA THR A 3 9.65 12.54 12.72
C THR A 3 8.85 12.44 14.03
N ILE A 4 9.16 13.27 15.03
CA ILE A 4 8.62 13.15 16.40
C ILE A 4 7.75 14.37 16.81
N PHE A 5 7.95 15.55 16.21
CA PHE A 5 7.24 16.78 16.60
C PHE A 5 5.99 17.12 15.77
N GLU A 6 5.87 16.58 14.55
CA GLU A 6 4.57 16.42 13.89
C GLU A 6 4.05 15.06 14.33
N GLY A 7 2.94 15.00 15.06
CA GLY A 7 2.39 13.74 15.56
C GLY A 7 2.44 12.63 14.50
N SER A 8 3.31 11.65 14.73
CA SER A 8 3.08 10.27 14.33
C SER A 8 3.03 10.00 12.82
N SER A 9 4.19 9.92 12.17
CA SER A 9 4.33 9.39 10.79
C SER A 9 3.70 7.99 10.64
N GLU A 10 3.56 7.26 11.75
CA GLU A 10 2.81 6.01 11.82
C GLU A 10 1.29 6.23 11.85
N ILE A 11 0.76 7.11 12.70
CA ILE A 11 -0.69 7.45 12.69
C ILE A 11 -1.10 8.09 11.37
N MET A 12 -0.27 8.93 10.74
CA MET A 12 -0.56 9.49 9.41
C MET A 12 -0.65 8.39 8.35
N ARG A 13 0.28 7.42 8.36
CA ARG A 13 0.21 6.25 7.47
C ARG A 13 -1.05 5.42 7.72
N LEU A 14 -1.44 5.24 8.99
CA LEU A 14 -2.67 4.54 9.35
C LEU A 14 -3.92 5.31 8.95
N PHE A 15 -3.92 6.64 9.04
CA PHE A 15 -5.02 7.50 8.62
C PHE A 15 -5.21 7.43 7.09
N ILE A 16 -4.12 7.54 6.32
CA ILE A 16 -4.14 7.37 4.87
C ILE A 16 -4.62 5.96 4.50
N ALA A 17 -4.14 4.93 5.20
CA ALA A 17 -4.60 3.56 4.98
C ALA A 17 -6.09 3.42 5.21
N ARG A 18 -6.59 3.98 6.32
CA ARG A 18 -8.00 3.93 6.72
C ARG A 18 -8.87 4.67 5.71
N GLU A 19 -8.50 5.87 5.29
CA GLU A 19 -9.26 6.67 4.33
C GLU A 19 -9.30 6.01 2.94
N ALA A 20 -8.18 5.47 2.46
CA ALA A 20 -8.13 4.74 1.20
C ALA A 20 -8.94 3.43 1.25
N LEU A 21 -9.05 2.84 2.44
CA LEU A 21 -9.75 1.57 2.66
C LEU A 21 -11.25 1.78 2.93
N ASP A 22 -11.68 2.92 3.49
CA ASP A 22 -13.06 3.17 3.92
C ASP A 22 -14.12 3.02 2.81
N PRO A 23 -13.92 3.49 1.56
CA PRO A 23 -14.85 3.23 0.47
C PRO A 23 -14.93 1.74 0.11
N HIS A 24 -13.79 1.04 0.14
CA HIS A 24 -13.72 -0.39 -0.16
C HIS A 24 -14.25 -1.26 0.98
N LEU A 25 -14.12 -0.83 2.24
CA LEU A 25 -14.75 -1.43 3.41
C LEU A 25 -16.21 -1.03 3.56
N LYS A 26 -16.70 0.08 3.02
CA LYS A 26 -18.14 0.36 2.97
C LYS A 26 -18.82 -0.54 1.93
N VAL A 27 -18.23 -0.69 0.75
CA VAL A 27 -18.73 -1.58 -0.31
C VAL A 27 -18.51 -3.06 0.05
N GLY A 28 -17.32 -3.42 0.53
CA GLY A 28 -16.98 -4.77 0.99
C GLY A 28 -17.53 -5.11 2.37
N GLY A 29 -17.74 -4.12 3.24
CA GLY A 29 -18.38 -4.29 4.55
C GLY A 29 -19.89 -4.39 4.44
N ALA A 30 -20.56 -3.83 3.43
CA ALA A 30 -21.98 -4.14 3.17
C ALA A 30 -22.22 -5.65 2.94
N ILE A 31 -21.22 -6.37 2.42
CA ILE A 31 -21.21 -7.84 2.27
C ILE A 31 -21.15 -8.51 3.66
N PHE A 32 -20.34 -7.98 4.59
CA PHE A 32 -20.10 -8.57 5.91
C PHE A 32 -20.88 -7.94 7.07
N ASN A 33 -21.64 -6.86 6.84
CA ASN A 33 -22.35 -6.11 7.87
C ASN A 33 -23.65 -6.84 8.25
N THR A 34 -23.63 -7.52 9.38
CA THR A 34 -24.74 -8.33 9.90
C THR A 34 -25.95 -7.53 10.37
N GLN A 35 -25.88 -6.19 10.36
CA GLN A 35 -26.97 -5.31 10.81
C GLN A 35 -27.92 -4.86 9.69
N LEU A 36 -27.61 -5.15 8.42
CA LEU A 36 -28.48 -4.82 7.29
C LEU A 36 -29.49 -5.93 6.99
N ALA A 37 -30.67 -5.57 6.47
CA ALA A 37 -31.66 -6.52 6.01
C ALA A 37 -31.05 -7.48 4.96
N MET A 38 -31.34 -8.78 5.08
CA MET A 38 -30.74 -9.84 4.25
C MET A 38 -30.87 -9.60 2.73
N SER A 39 -31.95 -8.96 2.29
CA SER A 39 -32.22 -8.60 0.89
C SER A 39 -31.33 -7.47 0.38
N GLU A 40 -31.07 -6.43 1.17
CA GLU A 40 -30.16 -5.34 0.80
C GLU A 40 -28.70 -5.80 0.79
N ARG A 41 -28.34 -6.67 1.74
CA ARG A 41 -27.03 -7.35 1.74
C ARG A 41 -26.83 -8.16 0.47
N ALA A 42 -27.81 -9.00 0.09
CA ALA A 42 -27.72 -9.81 -1.12
C ALA A 42 -27.57 -8.96 -2.39
N LYS A 43 -28.32 -7.85 -2.50
CA LYS A 43 -28.21 -6.94 -3.65
C LYS A 43 -26.84 -6.25 -3.72
N ALA A 44 -26.29 -5.83 -2.58
CA ALA A 44 -24.96 -5.22 -2.48
C ALA A 44 -23.83 -6.23 -2.78
N VAL A 45 -23.98 -7.48 -2.34
CA VAL A 45 -23.05 -8.58 -2.66
C VAL A 45 -23.04 -8.87 -4.15
N VAL A 46 -24.21 -8.93 -4.79
CA VAL A 46 -24.33 -9.23 -6.23
C VAL A 46 -23.79 -8.09 -7.10
N SER A 47 -24.09 -6.83 -6.78
CA SER A 47 -23.57 -5.68 -7.54
C SER A 47 -22.05 -5.56 -7.40
N SER A 48 -21.54 -5.70 -6.16
CA SER A 48 -20.10 -5.68 -5.88
C SER A 48 -19.39 -6.88 -6.50
N GLY A 49 -20.02 -8.06 -6.45
CA GLY A 49 -19.51 -9.29 -7.06
C GLY A 49 -19.30 -9.15 -8.57
N LYS A 50 -20.25 -8.54 -9.29
CA LYS A 50 -20.09 -8.25 -10.73
C LYS A 50 -18.93 -7.28 -11.01
N PHE A 51 -18.80 -6.23 -10.21
CA PHE A 51 -17.68 -5.29 -10.33
C PHE A 51 -16.33 -5.99 -10.12
N TYR A 52 -16.17 -6.74 -9.03
CA TYR A 52 -14.92 -7.44 -8.71
C TYR A 52 -14.63 -8.59 -9.67
N ALA A 53 -15.65 -9.28 -10.20
CA ALA A 53 -15.47 -10.32 -11.22
C ALA A 53 -14.87 -9.77 -12.52
N GLY A 54 -15.21 -8.53 -12.90
CA GLY A 54 -14.59 -7.85 -14.05
C GLY A 54 -13.25 -7.20 -13.73
N TRP A 55 -13.11 -6.58 -12.56
CA TRP A 55 -11.91 -5.83 -12.18
C TRP A 55 -10.74 -6.71 -11.75
N TYR A 56 -11.00 -7.78 -11.00
CA TYR A 56 -9.96 -8.60 -10.39
C TYR A 56 -9.08 -9.34 -11.42
N PRO A 57 -9.65 -10.00 -12.46
CA PRO A 57 -8.83 -10.59 -13.52
C PRO A 57 -7.94 -9.57 -14.23
N ARG A 58 -8.40 -8.32 -14.36
CA ARG A 58 -7.60 -7.24 -14.97
C ARG A 58 -6.35 -6.88 -14.16
N GLN A 59 -6.34 -7.14 -12.86
CA GLN A 59 -5.16 -6.91 -12.02
C GLN A 59 -4.05 -7.94 -12.23
N TRP A 60 -4.36 -9.08 -12.86
CA TRP A 60 -3.39 -10.12 -13.22
C TRP A 60 -2.75 -9.90 -14.59
N MET A 61 -3.32 -9.01 -15.42
CA MET A 61 -2.75 -8.71 -16.72
C MET A 61 -1.42 -7.95 -16.58
N PRO A 62 -0.36 -8.37 -17.30
CA PRO A 62 0.99 -7.81 -17.19
C PRO A 62 1.13 -6.39 -17.78
N ASN A 63 0.04 -5.80 -18.25
CA ASN A 63 0.05 -4.50 -18.92
C ASN A 63 0.64 -3.42 -17.98
N GLY A 64 1.60 -2.66 -18.50
CA GLY A 64 2.19 -1.50 -17.82
C GLY A 64 1.26 -0.29 -17.83
N ALA A 65 1.84 0.91 -17.88
CA ALA A 65 1.07 2.15 -17.90
C ALA A 65 0.40 2.45 -19.26
N GLY A 66 0.66 1.62 -20.28
CA GLY A 66 0.18 1.84 -21.64
C GLY A 66 1.16 2.65 -22.47
N LYS A 67 0.74 3.08 -23.66
CA LYS A 67 1.50 4.04 -24.46
C LYS A 67 1.33 5.41 -23.84
N ILE A 68 2.44 6.03 -23.44
CA ILE A 68 2.48 7.41 -22.98
C ILE A 68 3.29 8.16 -24.01
N ASP A 69 2.62 9.05 -24.73
CA ASP A 69 3.26 9.85 -25.77
C ASP A 69 4.28 10.80 -25.15
N ASN A 70 5.40 10.99 -25.84
CA ASN A 70 6.48 11.91 -25.45
C ASN A 70 7.16 11.60 -24.10
N LEU A 71 7.04 10.39 -23.56
CA LEU A 71 7.77 9.98 -22.36
C LEU A 71 9.14 9.39 -22.71
N HIS A 72 10.19 9.87 -22.06
CA HIS A 72 11.55 9.34 -22.24
C HIS A 72 11.62 7.85 -21.88
N GLU A 73 12.37 7.05 -22.64
CA GLU A 73 12.41 5.58 -22.52
C GLU A 73 12.83 5.10 -21.12
N THR A 74 13.86 5.73 -20.54
CA THR A 74 14.30 5.47 -19.15
C THR A 74 13.16 5.66 -18.14
N LEU A 75 12.38 6.74 -18.29
CA LEU A 75 11.25 7.04 -17.40
C LEU A 75 10.08 6.08 -17.64
N LEU A 76 9.83 5.70 -18.90
CA LEU A 76 8.80 4.73 -19.28
C LEU A 76 9.01 3.39 -18.55
N GLY A 77 10.26 2.93 -18.41
CA GLY A 77 10.58 1.74 -17.63
C GLY A 77 10.15 1.84 -16.15
N HIS A 78 10.35 3.00 -15.53
CA HIS A 78 9.92 3.28 -14.14
C HIS A 78 8.41 3.38 -14.00
N VAL A 79 7.75 4.08 -14.90
CA VAL A 79 6.29 4.22 -14.92
C VAL A 79 5.61 2.86 -15.16
N ASN A 80 6.13 2.03 -16.06
CA ASN A 80 5.64 0.66 -16.27
C ASN A 80 5.83 -0.24 -15.06
N TYR A 81 6.92 -0.08 -14.32
CA TYR A 81 7.10 -0.77 -13.05
C TYR A 81 6.05 -0.31 -12.03
N ALA A 82 5.84 1.01 -11.90
CA ALA A 82 4.87 1.56 -10.96
C ALA A 82 3.45 1.06 -11.26
N ALA A 83 3.03 1.05 -12.53
CA ALA A 83 1.73 0.53 -12.95
C ALA A 83 1.53 -0.95 -12.61
N ARG A 84 2.50 -1.82 -12.95
CA ARG A 84 2.43 -3.26 -12.63
C ARG A 84 2.40 -3.51 -11.13
N THR A 85 3.18 -2.73 -10.38
CA THR A 85 3.30 -2.88 -8.94
C THR A 85 2.08 -2.33 -8.21
N SER A 86 1.43 -1.28 -8.73
CA SER A 86 0.13 -0.79 -8.26
C SER A 86 -0.94 -1.87 -8.38
N LYS A 87 -0.99 -2.63 -9.49
CA LYS A 87 -1.89 -3.79 -9.62
C LYS A 87 -1.57 -4.89 -8.61
N ARG A 88 -0.30 -5.13 -8.30
CA ARG A 88 0.12 -6.07 -7.25
C ARG A 88 -0.31 -5.60 -5.86
N LEU A 89 -0.15 -4.31 -5.56
CA LEU A 89 -0.63 -3.68 -4.34
C LEU A 89 -2.14 -3.83 -4.19
N ALA A 90 -2.90 -3.51 -5.24
CA ALA A 90 -4.35 -3.63 -5.26
C ALA A 90 -4.82 -5.07 -5.00
N ARG A 91 -4.16 -6.08 -5.61
CA ARG A 91 -4.43 -7.50 -5.31
C ARG A 91 -4.14 -7.85 -3.87
N GLY A 92 -2.98 -7.44 -3.35
CA GLY A 92 -2.58 -7.69 -1.96
C GLY A 92 -3.57 -7.11 -0.96
N LEU A 93 -4.02 -5.86 -1.18
CA LEU A 93 -5.02 -5.21 -0.37
C LEU A 93 -6.38 -5.92 -0.48
N PHE A 94 -6.80 -6.31 -1.69
CA PHE A 94 -8.02 -7.08 -1.90
C PHE A 94 -8.00 -8.43 -1.17
N HIS A 95 -6.88 -9.15 -1.23
CA HIS A 95 -6.70 -10.40 -0.48
C HIS A 95 -6.73 -10.18 1.03
N ALA A 96 -6.13 -9.10 1.53
CA ALA A 96 -6.20 -8.73 2.94
C ALA A 96 -7.64 -8.42 3.37
N MET A 97 -8.39 -7.66 2.57
CA MET A 97 -9.82 -7.41 2.81
C MET A 97 -10.64 -8.70 2.82
N ALA A 98 -10.41 -9.60 1.86
CA ALA A 98 -11.14 -10.88 1.79
C ALA A 98 -10.82 -11.79 2.99
N ARG A 99 -9.58 -11.75 3.49
CA ARG A 99 -9.11 -12.58 4.62
C ARG A 99 -9.55 -12.05 5.98
N PHE A 100 -9.40 -10.75 6.23
CA PHE A 100 -9.61 -10.15 7.55
C PHE A 100 -10.98 -9.48 7.68
N GLY A 101 -11.63 -9.11 6.57
CA GLY A 101 -12.93 -8.47 6.55
C GLY A 101 -12.94 -7.20 7.41
N PRO A 102 -13.97 -7.00 8.26
CA PRO A 102 -14.05 -5.85 9.17
C PRO A 102 -12.90 -5.73 10.17
N LYS A 103 -12.16 -6.82 10.44
CA LYS A 103 -11.04 -6.83 11.39
C LYS A 103 -9.73 -6.31 10.78
N LEU A 104 -9.73 -5.96 9.49
CA LEU A 104 -8.55 -5.41 8.81
C LEU A 104 -8.10 -4.08 9.44
N ASP A 105 -9.02 -3.33 10.06
CA ASP A 105 -8.73 -2.09 10.79
C ASP A 105 -7.73 -2.30 11.95
N ARG A 106 -7.70 -3.50 12.53
CA ARG A 106 -6.77 -3.91 13.59
C ARG A 106 -5.40 -4.33 13.06
N GLU A 107 -5.28 -4.62 11.77
CA GLU A 107 -4.04 -5.04 11.11
C GLU A 107 -3.19 -3.83 10.70
N GLN A 108 -2.90 -2.96 11.67
CA GLN A 108 -2.23 -1.67 11.47
C GLN A 108 -0.85 -1.80 10.81
N LEU A 109 -0.06 -2.80 11.20
CA LEU A 109 1.25 -3.05 10.60
C LEU A 109 1.15 -3.47 9.13
N LEU A 110 0.16 -4.30 8.77
CA LEU A 110 -0.08 -4.71 7.38
C LEU A 110 -0.49 -3.51 6.53
N LEU A 111 -1.43 -2.70 7.04
CA LEU A 111 -1.90 -1.49 6.38
C LEU A 111 -0.79 -0.44 6.21
N SER A 112 0.04 -0.25 7.23
CA SER A 112 1.21 0.64 7.17
C SER A 112 2.19 0.22 6.07
N ARG A 113 2.42 -1.10 5.89
CA ARG A 113 3.25 -1.61 4.78
C ARG A 113 2.63 -1.36 3.41
N PHE A 114 1.32 -1.55 3.25
CA PHE A 114 0.64 -1.22 1.99
C PHE A 114 0.70 0.27 1.67
N VAL A 115 0.54 1.14 2.65
CA VAL A 115 0.73 2.59 2.47
C VAL A 115 2.17 2.90 2.12
N GLY A 116 3.15 2.27 2.77
CA GLY A 116 4.56 2.40 2.40
C GLY A 116 4.80 2.10 0.91
N VAL A 117 4.24 0.99 0.40
CA VAL A 117 4.29 0.69 -1.05
C VAL A 117 3.61 1.80 -1.87
N ALA A 118 2.42 2.25 -1.47
CA ALA A 118 1.68 3.29 -2.19
C ALA A 118 2.47 4.61 -2.28
N THR A 119 3.09 5.01 -1.17
CA THR A 119 3.93 6.22 -1.09
C THR A 119 5.12 6.13 -2.04
N GLU A 120 5.82 4.99 -2.09
CA GLU A 120 6.95 4.82 -3.00
C GLU A 120 6.50 4.81 -4.48
N LEU A 121 5.35 4.21 -4.78
CA LEU A 121 4.78 4.23 -6.14
C LEU A 121 4.37 5.65 -6.57
N PHE A 122 3.79 6.41 -5.66
CA PHE A 122 3.49 7.82 -5.88
C PHE A 122 4.78 8.62 -6.14
N ALA A 123 5.81 8.41 -5.30
CA ALA A 123 7.07 9.10 -5.44
C ALA A 123 7.75 8.81 -6.79
N ILE A 124 7.80 7.53 -7.22
CA ILE A 124 8.29 7.16 -8.56
C ILE A 124 7.52 7.92 -9.65
N SER A 125 6.19 7.93 -9.56
CA SER A 125 5.34 8.55 -10.57
C SER A 125 5.55 10.08 -10.63
N ALA A 126 5.64 10.73 -9.47
CA ALA A 126 5.91 12.16 -9.36
C ALA A 126 7.31 12.52 -9.91
N THR A 127 8.33 11.73 -9.56
CA THR A 127 9.69 11.91 -10.08
C THR A 127 9.73 11.78 -11.59
N CYS A 128 9.10 10.76 -12.18
CA CYS A 128 9.05 10.60 -13.63
C CYS A 128 8.30 11.76 -14.32
N SER A 129 7.16 12.19 -13.79
CA SER A 129 6.41 13.33 -14.34
C SER A 129 7.22 14.62 -14.27
N TYR A 130 7.89 14.88 -13.15
CA TYR A 130 8.71 16.07 -12.98
C TYR A 130 9.95 16.04 -13.87
N ALA A 131 10.64 14.91 -13.95
CA ALA A 131 11.77 14.72 -14.86
C ALA A 131 11.35 14.97 -16.32
N GLN A 132 10.21 14.42 -16.76
CA GLN A 132 9.69 14.65 -18.10
C GLN A 132 9.36 16.13 -18.35
N TRP A 133 8.80 16.83 -17.37
CA TRP A 133 8.55 18.27 -17.45
C TRP A 133 9.84 19.10 -17.58
N LEU A 134 10.91 18.73 -16.88
CA LEU A 134 12.22 19.37 -17.03
C LEU A 134 12.85 19.12 -18.39
N LEU A 135 12.72 17.90 -18.93
CA LEU A 135 13.16 17.56 -20.28
C LEU A 135 12.42 18.39 -21.33
N GLY A 136 11.11 18.59 -21.17
CA GLY A 136 10.29 19.45 -22.03
C GLY A 136 10.69 20.93 -22.01
N GLN A 137 11.43 21.37 -20.99
CA GLN A 137 12.00 22.73 -20.91
C GLN A 137 13.41 22.84 -21.51
N GLY A 138 13.94 21.76 -22.11
CA GLY A 138 15.28 21.76 -22.70
C GLY A 138 16.42 21.76 -21.69
N LYS A 139 16.16 21.34 -20.44
CA LYS A 139 17.22 21.18 -19.43
C LYS A 139 18.11 19.96 -19.73
N PRO A 140 19.35 19.89 -19.18
CA PRO A 140 20.28 18.81 -19.46
C PRO A 140 19.71 17.43 -19.14
N ALA A 141 19.48 16.62 -20.17
CA ALA A 141 18.79 15.33 -20.04
C ALA A 141 19.58 14.35 -19.17
N ASP A 142 20.90 14.29 -19.33
CA ASP A 142 21.75 13.32 -18.64
C ASP A 142 21.68 13.47 -17.11
N GLU A 143 21.73 14.70 -16.60
CA GLU A 143 21.67 14.98 -15.16
C GLU A 143 20.29 14.62 -14.59
N ILE A 144 19.22 15.04 -15.27
CA ILE A 144 17.83 14.78 -14.85
C ILE A 144 17.55 13.28 -14.82
N LEU A 145 17.92 12.58 -15.88
CA LEU A 145 17.68 11.14 -16.02
C LEU A 145 18.50 10.33 -15.03
N SER A 146 19.76 10.70 -14.77
CA SER A 146 20.62 10.04 -13.80
C SER A 146 20.04 10.10 -12.38
N VAL A 147 19.61 11.30 -11.96
CA VAL A 147 19.00 11.49 -10.63
C VAL A 147 17.65 10.76 -10.55
N ALA A 148 16.81 10.86 -11.59
CA ALA A 148 15.51 10.20 -11.63
C ALA A 148 15.63 8.67 -11.60
N ASP A 149 16.54 8.08 -12.39
CA ASP A 149 16.78 6.63 -12.41
C ASP A 149 17.29 6.14 -11.04
N TYR A 150 18.26 6.84 -10.45
CA TYR A 150 18.76 6.49 -9.12
C TYR A 150 17.64 6.48 -8.07
N PHE A 151 16.85 7.56 -8.01
CA PHE A 151 15.74 7.65 -7.08
C PHE A 151 14.73 6.52 -7.30
N CYS A 152 14.33 6.27 -8.56
CA CYS A 152 13.35 5.25 -8.86
C CYS A 152 13.85 3.84 -8.54
N ARG A 153 15.13 3.54 -8.75
CA ARG A 153 15.74 2.26 -8.33
C ARG A 153 15.77 2.11 -6.82
N SER A 154 16.12 3.18 -6.10
CA SER A 154 16.09 3.18 -4.63
C SER A 154 14.67 2.94 -4.08
N ALA A 155 13.66 3.60 -4.65
CA ALA A 155 12.25 3.40 -4.30
C ALA A 155 11.77 1.96 -4.58
N ARG A 156 12.19 1.36 -5.69
CA ARG A 156 11.90 -0.05 -6.01
C ARG A 156 12.41 -1.00 -4.92
N THR A 157 13.61 -0.77 -4.38
CA THR A 157 14.16 -1.59 -3.29
C THR A 157 13.31 -1.47 -2.03
N ARG A 158 12.87 -0.26 -1.66
CA ARG A 158 11.98 -0.04 -0.50
C ARG A 158 10.63 -0.72 -0.69
N ILE A 159 10.05 -0.67 -1.89
CA ILE A 159 8.83 -1.40 -2.25
C ILE A 159 9.00 -2.92 -2.04
N VAL A 160 10.12 -3.49 -2.49
CA VAL A 160 10.40 -4.92 -2.30
C VAL A 160 10.46 -5.27 -0.82
N HIS A 161 11.10 -4.44 0.01
CA HIS A 161 11.12 -4.63 1.46
C HIS A 161 9.73 -4.54 2.10
N HIS A 162 8.92 -3.55 1.75
CA HIS A 162 7.55 -3.46 2.25
C HIS A 162 6.72 -4.69 1.89
N PHE A 163 6.78 -5.17 0.64
CA PHE A 163 6.09 -6.39 0.24
C PHE A 163 6.62 -7.64 0.95
N ALA A 164 7.93 -7.76 1.16
CA ALA A 164 8.50 -8.88 1.91
C ALA A 164 7.92 -8.93 3.33
N GLY A 165 7.81 -7.77 3.99
CA GLY A 165 7.19 -7.65 5.31
C GLY A 165 5.68 -7.97 5.34
N THR A 166 4.97 -7.90 4.21
CA THR A 166 3.55 -8.34 4.18
C THR A 166 3.38 -9.87 4.19
N ALA A 167 4.36 -10.61 3.65
CA ALA A 167 4.27 -12.07 3.54
C ALA A 167 5.09 -12.83 4.59
N ARG A 168 6.24 -12.28 5.01
CA ARG A 168 7.14 -12.86 6.01
C ARG A 168 7.26 -11.88 7.17
N ASN A 169 6.36 -12.01 8.15
CA ASN A 169 6.40 -11.21 9.38
C ASN A 169 6.21 -12.08 10.62
N VAL A 170 6.65 -11.53 11.75
CA VAL A 170 6.48 -12.12 13.09
C VAL A 170 5.42 -11.36 13.89
N ASP A 171 4.58 -10.57 13.23
CA ASP A 171 3.67 -9.60 13.86
C ASP A 171 2.78 -10.26 14.91
N LYS A 172 2.25 -11.46 14.60
CA LYS A 172 1.46 -12.24 15.55
C LYS A 172 2.24 -12.64 16.80
N ARG A 173 3.48 -13.13 16.63
CA ARG A 173 4.36 -13.50 17.76
C ARG A 173 4.78 -12.28 18.58
N GLY A 174 4.99 -11.13 17.93
CA GLY A 174 5.27 -9.87 18.60
C GLY A 174 4.08 -9.38 19.42
N TYR A 175 2.87 -9.44 18.87
CA TYR A 175 1.65 -9.10 19.59
C TYR A 175 1.44 -10.02 20.81
N ASP A 176 1.59 -11.33 20.63
CA ASP A 176 1.45 -12.32 21.71
C ASP A 176 2.47 -12.04 22.83
N LEU A 177 3.73 -11.76 22.49
CA LEU A 177 4.77 -11.40 23.45
C LEU A 177 4.44 -10.10 24.22
N VAL A 178 3.94 -9.07 23.54
CA VAL A 178 3.52 -7.81 24.19
C VAL A 178 2.35 -8.06 25.15
N GLN A 179 1.39 -8.91 24.76
CA GLN A 179 0.30 -9.31 25.67
C GLN A 179 0.82 -10.08 26.89
N GLU A 180 1.80 -10.98 26.71
CA GLU A 180 2.44 -11.68 27.83
C GLU A 180 3.22 -10.74 28.76
N LEU A 181 3.93 -9.76 28.21
CA LEU A 181 4.62 -8.71 28.97
C LEU A 181 3.63 -7.85 29.77
N LEU A 182 2.53 -7.44 29.16
CA LEU A 182 1.47 -6.66 29.83
C LEU A 182 0.73 -7.48 30.89
N ALA A 183 0.59 -8.80 30.68
CA ALA A 183 0.02 -9.74 31.64
C ALA A 183 0.98 -10.12 32.79
N GLY A 184 2.16 -9.50 32.88
CA GLY A 184 3.12 -9.73 33.97
C GLY A 184 3.80 -11.10 33.94
N LYS A 185 3.74 -11.82 32.81
CA LYS A 185 4.34 -13.16 32.70
C LYS A 185 5.87 -13.14 32.62
N HIS A 186 6.44 -11.97 32.33
CA HIS A 186 7.89 -11.75 32.17
C HIS A 186 8.43 -10.74 33.21
N GLU A 187 7.97 -10.84 34.45
CA GLU A 187 8.31 -9.90 35.55
C GLU A 187 9.82 -9.77 35.79
N LEU A 188 10.57 -10.84 35.53
CA LEU A 188 12.03 -10.94 35.68
C LEU A 188 12.80 -10.02 34.73
N LEU A 189 12.24 -9.70 33.56
CA LEU A 189 12.85 -8.80 32.57
C LEU A 189 12.44 -7.33 32.76
N ARG A 190 11.37 -7.08 33.52
CA ARG A 190 10.83 -5.74 33.77
C ARG A 190 11.67 -4.94 34.77
N GLN A 191 12.38 -5.62 35.67
CA GLN A 191 13.22 -4.99 36.69
C GLN A 191 14.52 -4.35 36.15
N GLY A 192 14.85 -4.53 34.87
CA GLY A 192 16.06 -3.97 34.24
C GLY A 192 15.81 -2.89 33.18
N MET A 193 14.55 -2.55 32.90
CA MET A 193 14.18 -1.51 31.93
C MET A 193 13.70 -0.24 32.66
N VAL A 194 14.65 0.63 33.02
CA VAL A 194 14.43 2.04 33.37
C VAL A 194 15.23 2.89 32.40
#